data_AF-A0A3D1FA85-F1
#
_entry.id   AF-A0A3D1FA85-F1
#
_cell.length_a   1.000
_cell.length_b   1.000
_cell.length_c   1.000
_cell.angle_alpha   90.00
_cell.angle_beta   90.00
_cell.angle_gamma   90.00
#
_symmetry.space_group_name_H-M   'P 1'
#
loop_
_entity.id
_entity.type
_entity.pdbx_description
1 polymer ?
#
loop_
_entity_poly.entity_id
_entity_poly.type
_entity_poly.pdbx_seq_one_letter_code
_entity_poly.pdbx_strand_id
1 'polypeptide(L)' 'MMVKHSVEQKRVPNEIKTTDAEVLNHLPNLPELKDDWSDERKFAVIEEIYKELSDPKHSVSVAMSKMQEIEEVKIIKGRA' A
#
# COMPACT_ATOMS: atom_id res chain seq x y z
N MET A 1 -3.36 -1.07 37.16
CA MET A 1 -4.19 -1.11 35.94
C MET A 1 -3.28 -1.18 34.73
N MET A 2 -3.26 -2.31 34.03
CA MET A 2 -2.53 -2.44 32.76
C MET A 2 -3.31 -1.70 31.68
N VAL A 3 -2.75 -0.63 31.14
CA VAL A 3 -3.31 0.07 29.99
C VAL A 3 -3.07 -0.83 28.77
N LYS A 4 -4.08 -1.62 28.42
CA LYS A 4 -4.13 -2.35 27.16
C LYS A 4 -4.12 -1.32 26.03
N HIS A 5 -2.95 -1.04 25.47
CA HIS A 5 -2.85 -0.44 24.14
C HIS A 5 -3.26 -1.50 23.13
N SER A 6 -4.57 -1.74 23.03
CA SER A 6 -5.13 -2.36 21.83
C SER A 6 -4.94 -1.35 20.72
N VAL A 7 -4.00 -1.63 19.81
CA VAL A 7 -3.94 -0.97 18.52
C VAL A 7 -5.24 -1.33 17.82
N GLU A 8 -6.25 -0.46 17.92
CA GLU A 8 -7.42 -0.52 17.04
C GLU A 8 -6.88 -0.58 15.62
N GLN A 9 -7.24 -1.63 14.87
CA GLN A 9 -7.03 -1.66 13.44
C GLN A 9 -7.71 -0.40 12.87
N LYS A 10 -6.87 0.60 12.58
CA LYS A 10 -7.26 1.97 12.26
C LYS A 10 -8.22 1.91 11.08
N ARG A 11 -9.48 2.24 11.32
CA ARG A 11 -10.54 2.28 10.29
C ARG A 11 -10.02 3.03 9.08
N VAL A 12 -9.89 2.36 7.94
CA VAL A 12 -9.61 3.00 6.65
C VAL A 12 -10.71 4.05 6.42
N PRO A 13 -10.39 5.33 6.17
CA PRO A 13 -11.38 6.38 5.91
C PRO A 13 -12.39 5.94 4.84
N ASN A 14 -13.67 6.26 5.05
CA ASN A 14 -14.75 5.88 4.12
C ASN A 14 -14.49 6.47 2.72
N GLU A 15 -13.80 7.60 2.66
CA GLU A 15 -13.41 8.34 1.48
C GLU A 15 -12.47 7.50 0.59
N ILE A 16 -11.59 6.67 1.17
CA ILE A 16 -10.73 5.75 0.41
C ILE A 16 -11.53 4.58 -0.18
N LYS A 17 -12.52 4.08 0.57
CA LYS A 17 -13.36 2.94 0.16
C LYS A 17 -14.35 3.31 -0.94
N THR A 18 -14.85 4.55 -0.93
CA THR A 18 -15.85 5.04 -1.88
C THR A 18 -15.26 5.55 -3.20
N THR A 19 -13.95 5.80 -3.25
CA THR A 19 -13.25 6.35 -4.42
C THR A 19 -12.45 5.34 -5.23
N ASP A 20 -12.59 4.03 -4.95
CA ASP A 20 -11.80 2.97 -5.60
C ASP A 20 -10.29 3.26 -5.50
N ALA A 21 -9.86 3.76 -4.34
CA ALA A 21 -8.48 4.11 -4.00
C ALA A 21 -7.86 3.11 -3.01
N GLU A 22 -8.53 1.97 -2.76
CA GLU A 22 -8.10 0.96 -1.81
C GLU A 22 -7.01 0.06 -2.41
N VAL A 23 -5.76 0.49 -2.27
CA VAL A 23 -4.57 -0.16 -2.84
C VAL A 23 -4.42 -1.63 -2.42
N LEU A 24 -4.83 -1.98 -1.20
CA LEU A 24 -4.71 -3.35 -0.68
C LEU A 24 -5.53 -4.37 -1.50
N ASN A 25 -6.64 -3.96 -2.11
CA ASN A 25 -7.44 -4.84 -2.97
C ASN A 25 -6.70 -5.24 -4.26
N HIS A 26 -5.64 -4.51 -4.61
CA HIS A 26 -4.84 -4.75 -5.80
C HIS A 26 -3.50 -5.46 -5.49
N LEU A 27 -3.26 -5.87 -4.24
CA LEU A 27 -2.04 -6.55 -3.80
C LEU A 27 -2.21 -8.01 -3.33
N PRO A 28 -3.18 -8.82 -3.80
CA PRO A 28 -3.44 -10.13 -3.18
C PRO A 28 -2.33 -11.18 -3.40
N ASN A 29 -1.44 -10.98 -4.39
CA ASN A 29 -0.55 -12.04 -4.90
C ASN A 29 0.93 -11.65 -4.90
N LEU A 30 1.42 -11.01 -3.83
CA LEU A 30 2.85 -10.77 -3.67
C LEU A 30 3.58 -12.09 -3.39
N PRO A 31 4.66 -12.42 -4.11
CA PRO A 31 5.43 -13.63 -3.81
C PRO A 31 6.13 -13.50 -2.46
N GLU A 32 6.16 -14.61 -1.73
CA GLU A 32 6.90 -14.72 -0.48
C GLU A 32 8.40 -14.76 -0.74
N LEU A 33 9.16 -13.98 0.03
CA LEU A 33 10.62 -14.09 0.06
C LEU A 33 11.00 -15.27 0.97
N LYS A 34 11.88 -16.14 0.48
CA LYS A 34 12.35 -17.28 1.27
C LYS A 34 13.61 -16.92 2.04
N ASP A 35 13.71 -17.42 3.27
CA ASP A 35 14.84 -17.14 4.16
C ASP A 35 16.17 -17.66 3.60
N ASP A 36 16.13 -18.80 2.88
CA ASP A 36 17.27 -19.47 2.27
C ASP A 36 17.77 -18.83 0.96
N TRP A 37 17.10 -17.79 0.46
CA TRP A 37 17.57 -17.03 -0.70
C TRP A 37 18.72 -16.09 -0.33
N SER A 38 19.67 -15.92 -1.26
CA SER A 38 20.66 -14.86 -1.15
C SER A 38 19.98 -13.49 -1.19
N ASP A 39 20.65 -12.49 -0.62
CA ASP A 39 20.13 -11.13 -0.61
C ASP A 39 19.98 -10.60 -2.04
N GLU A 40 20.91 -10.90 -2.96
CA GLU A 40 20.79 -10.47 -4.36
C GLU A 40 19.53 -11.02 -5.02
N ARG A 41 19.16 -12.27 -4.72
CA ARG A 41 17.93 -12.87 -5.24
C ARG A 41 16.69 -12.22 -4.65
N LYS A 42 16.69 -11.94 -3.34
CA LYS A 42 15.59 -11.23 -2.68
C LYS A 42 15.39 -9.84 -3.30
N PHE A 43 16.48 -9.10 -3.51
CA PHE A 43 16.45 -7.79 -4.15
C PHE A 43 15.97 -7.86 -5.61
N ALA A 44 16.44 -8.82 -6.40
CA ALA A 44 15.99 -8.98 -7.79
C ALA A 44 14.47 -9.19 -7.89
N VAL A 45 13.90 -10.02 -7.01
CA VAL A 45 12.44 -10.25 -6.95
C VAL A 45 11.70 -8.98 -6.52
N ILE A 46 12.20 -8.26 -5.52
CA ILE A 46 11.60 -6.99 -5.08
C ILE A 46 11.61 -5.96 -6.22
N GLU A 47 12.72 -5.82 -6.95
CA GLU A 47 12.85 -4.88 -8.07
C GLU A 47 11.89 -5.22 -9.22
N GLU A 48 11.74 -6.49 -9.56
CA GLU A 48 10.81 -6.95 -10.59
C GLU A 48 9.36 -6.58 -10.24
N ILE A 49 8.92 -6.91 -9.02
CA ILE A 49 7.58 -6.59 -8.53
C ILE A 49 7.38 -5.08 -8.45
N TYR A 50 8.36 -4.35 -7.92
CA TYR A 50 8.28 -2.89 -7.83
C TYR A 50 8.07 -2.28 -9.21
N LYS A 51 8.82 -2.74 -10.22
CA LYS A 51 8.67 -2.28 -11.59
C LYS A 51 7.27 -2.54 -12.14
N GLU A 52 6.73 -3.74 -11.93
CA GLU A 52 5.34 -4.08 -12.33
C GLU A 52 4.31 -3.18 -11.65
N LEU A 53 4.36 -3.09 -10.32
CA LEU A 53 3.39 -2.34 -9.53
C LEU A 53 3.46 -0.83 -9.77
N SER A 54 4.64 -0.34 -10.17
CA SER A 54 4.87 1.08 -10.49
C SER A 54 4.45 1.48 -11.90
N ASP A 55 4.08 0.54 -12.78
CA ASP A 55 3.54 0.88 -14.10
C ASP A 55 2.31 1.80 -13.93
N PRO A 56 2.26 2.97 -14.57
CA PRO A 56 1.16 3.92 -14.43
C PRO A 56 -0.23 3.34 -14.75
N LYS A 57 -0.30 2.27 -15.53
CA LYS A 57 -1.53 1.57 -15.90
C LYS A 57 -1.86 0.43 -14.94
N HIS A 58 -0.94 0.03 -14.06
CA HIS A 58 -1.19 -0.98 -13.06
C HIS A 58 -2.21 -0.47 -12.03
N SER A 59 -3.13 -1.34 -11.59
CA SER A 59 -4.22 -0.97 -10.69
C SER A 59 -3.74 -0.38 -9.36
N VAL A 60 -2.64 -0.89 -8.82
CA VAL A 60 -1.96 -0.31 -7.63
C VAL A 60 -1.53 1.13 -7.87
N SER A 61 -0.89 1.43 -9.00
CA SER A 61 -0.42 2.79 -9.34
C SER A 61 -1.60 3.75 -9.53
N VAL A 62 -2.66 3.28 -10.19
CA VAL A 62 -3.91 4.03 -10.35
C VAL A 62 -4.57 4.33 -9.01
N ALA A 63 -4.72 3.33 -8.14
CA ALA A 63 -5.32 3.52 -6.81
C ALA A 63 -4.48 4.46 -5.92
N MET A 64 -3.14 4.33 -5.97
CA MET A 64 -2.21 5.24 -5.26
C MET A 64 -2.33 6.68 -5.75
N SER A 65 -2.50 6.87 -7.06
CA SER A 65 -2.72 8.18 -7.69
C SER A 65 -4.03 8.81 -7.22
N LYS A 66 -5.15 8.08 -7.33
CA LYS A 66 -6.46 8.51 -6.81
C LYS A 66 -6.41 8.87 -5.33
N MET A 67 -5.69 8.09 -4.52
CA MET A 67 -5.53 8.37 -3.10
C MET A 67 -4.84 9.72 -2.83
N GLN A 68 -3.98 10.22 -3.72
CA GLN A 68 -3.37 11.55 -3.56
C GLN A 68 -4.38 12.70 -3.76
N GLU A 69 -5.52 12.43 -4.39
CA GLU A 69 -6.54 13.44 -4.67
C GLU A 69 -7.53 13.62 -3.51
N ILE A 70 -7.62 12.62 -2.61
CA ILE A 70 -8.48 12.63 -1.43
C ILE A 70 -8.01 13.71 -0.45
N GLU A 71 -8.94 14.58 -0.05
CA GLU A 71 -8.65 15.76 0.77
C GLU A 71 -8.07 15.40 2.13
N GLU A 72 -8.63 14.40 2.80
CA GLU A 72 -8.15 13.89 4.08
C GLU A 72 -6.71 13.39 3.98
N VAL A 73 -6.34 12.78 2.84
CA VAL A 73 -4.97 12.30 2.59
C VAL A 73 -4.04 13.49 2.37
N LYS A 74 -4.48 14.54 1.65
CA LYS A 74 -3.70 15.77 1.47
C LYS A 74 -3.43 16.47 2.79
N ILE A 75 -4.44 16.59 3.66
CA ILE A 75 -4.32 17.17 5.01
C ILE A 75 -3.28 16.40 5.82
N ILE A 76 -3.37 15.06 5.87
CA ILE A 76 -2.42 14.22 6.60
C ILE A 76 -0.98 14.38 6.08
N LYS A 77 -0.82 14.57 4.76
CA LYS A 77 0.49 14.78 4.12
C LYS A 77 1.00 16.22 4.20
N GLY A 78 0.23 17.15 4.78
CA GLY A 78 0.59 18.57 4.83
C GLY A 78 0.60 19.24 3.45
N ARG A 79 -0.30 18.85 2.56
CA ARG A 79 -0.42 19.35 1.18
C ARG A 79 -1.73 20.11 0.90
N ALA A 80 -2.55 20.33 1.94
CA ALA A 80 -3.81 21.06 1.84
C ALA A 80 -3.57 22.57 1.74
#